data_AF-A5N8U9-F1
#
_entry.id   AF-A5N8U9-F1
#
_cell.length_a   1.000
_cell.length_b   1.000
_cell.length_c   1.000
_cell.angle_alpha   90.00
_cell.angle_beta   90.00
_cell.angle_gamma   90.00
#
_symmetry.space_group_name_H-M   'P 1'
#
loop_
_entity.id
_entity.type
_entity.pdbx_description
1 polymer ?
#
loop_
_entity_poly.entity_id
_entity_poly.type
_entity_poly.pdbx_seq_one_letter_code
_entity_poly.pdbx_strand_id
1 'polypeptide(L)' 'MKSIFKTMADTISPGGGGDILIVTHAFTIKTLIFIFAKHRLNEVTNIENASITKIVYENGNFYISDINNTQYIG' A
#
# COMPACT_ATOMS: atom_id res chain seq x y z
N MET A 1 1.28 -2.63 -13.30
CA MET A 1 1.39 -2.59 -11.83
C MET A 1 0.10 -2.06 -11.19
N LYS A 2 -0.31 -0.80 -11.41
CA LYS A 2 -1.60 -0.24 -10.94
C LYS A 2 -2.83 -1.10 -11.30
N SER A 3 -2.83 -1.72 -12.49
CA SER A 3 -3.93 -2.60 -12.93
C SER A 3 -4.14 -3.81 -12.02
N ILE A 4 -3.07 -4.43 -11.52
CA ILE A 4 -3.16 -5.64 -10.68
C ILE A 4 -3.82 -5.31 -9.34
N PHE A 5 -3.36 -4.24 -8.67
CA PHE A 5 -3.98 -3.79 -7.42
C PHE A 5 -5.43 -3.37 -7.61
N LYS A 6 -5.75 -2.72 -8.74
CA LYS A 6 -7.14 -2.38 -9.07
C LYS A 6 -7.98 -3.64 -9.28
N THR A 7 -7.51 -4.62 -10.04
CA THR A 7 -8.23 -5.90 -10.22
C THR A 7 -8.47 -6.62 -8.91
N MET A 8 -7.49 -6.63 -7.99
CA MET A 8 -7.66 -7.21 -6.66
C MET A 8 -8.76 -6.49 -5.88
N ALA A 9 -8.73 -5.15 -5.86
CA ALA A 9 -9.73 -4.34 -5.16
C ALA A 9 -11.14 -4.49 -5.78
N ASP A 10 -11.24 -4.47 -7.11
CA ASP A 10 -12.48 -4.66 -7.86
C ASP A 10 -13.07 -6.07 -7.63
N THR A 11 -12.22 -7.08 -7.40
CA THR A 11 -12.67 -8.45 -7.10
C THR A 11 -13.33 -8.57 -5.72
N ILE A 12 -12.82 -7.85 -4.70
CA ILE A 12 -13.33 -7.94 -3.32
C ILE A 12 -14.43 -6.92 -3.01
N SER A 13 -14.49 -5.81 -3.76
CA SER A 13 -15.47 -4.74 -3.52
C SER A 13 -16.93 -5.20 -3.54
N PRO A 14 -17.38 -6.07 -4.47
CA PRO A 14 -18.75 -6.61 -4.46
C PRO A 14 -19.10 -7.42 -3.20
N GLY A 15 -18.10 -7.97 -2.51
CA GLY A 15 -18.27 -8.69 -1.24
C GLY A 15 -18.35 -7.79 0.00
N GLY A 16 -18.40 -6.46 -0.18
CA GLY A 16 -18.33 -5.49 0.92
C GLY A 16 -16.92 -4.96 1.18
N GLY A 17 -15.95 -5.27 0.31
CA GLY A 17 -14.55 -4.89 0.48
C GLY A 17 -13.80 -5.84 1.42
N GLY A 18 -12.74 -5.34 2.05
CA GLY A 18 -11.90 -6.11 2.98
C GLY A 18 -10.43 -5.74 2.89
N ASP A 19 -9.62 -6.40 3.72
CA ASP A 19 -8.17 -6.20 3.77
C ASP A 19 -7.44 -7.22 2.88
N ILE A 20 -6.46 -6.74 2.11
CA ILE A 20 -5.59 -7.58 1.28
C ILE A 20 -4.16 -7.45 1.80
N LEU A 21 -3.56 -8.57 2.19
CA LEU A 21 -2.14 -8.63 2.54
C LEU A 21 -1.30 -8.85 1.28
N ILE A 22 -0.32 -7.98 1.07
CA ILE A 22 0.63 -8.07 -0.04
C ILE A 22 2.04 -8.07 0.52
N VAL A 23 2.72 -9.20 0.43
CA VAL A 23 4.11 -9.37 0.86
C VAL A 23 5.03 -9.15 -0.35
N THR A 24 5.94 -8.18 -0.24
CA THR A 24 6.85 -7.82 -1.33
C THR A 24 8.12 -7.16 -0.78
N HIS A 25 8.95 -6.60 -1.66
CA HIS A 25 10.22 -5.96 -1.33
C HIS A 25 10.11 -4.44 -1.25
N ALA A 26 11.07 -3.82 -0.55
CA ALA A 26 11.17 -2.38 -0.33
C ALA A 26 11.04 -1.54 -1.63
N PHE A 27 11.67 -1.98 -2.73
CA PHE A 27 11.62 -1.24 -3.99
C PHE A 27 10.20 -1.17 -4.59
N THR A 28 9.43 -2.26 -4.49
CA THR A 28 8.03 -2.28 -4.91
C THR A 28 7.21 -1.31 -4.07
N ILE A 29 7.40 -1.32 -2.75
CA ILE A 29 6.68 -0.43 -1.82
C ILE A 29 6.98 1.04 -2.14
N LYS A 30 8.26 1.41 -2.30
CA LYS A 30 8.66 2.78 -2.66
C LYS A 30 8.12 3.21 -4.02
N THR A 31 8.03 2.29 -4.98
CA THR A 31 7.42 2.56 -6.29
C THR A 31 5.92 2.86 -6.16
N LEU A 32 5.19 2.13 -5.31
CA LEU A 32 3.77 2.41 -5.05
C LEU A 32 3.59 3.76 -4.34
N ILE A 33 4.47 4.08 -3.38
CA ILE A 33 4.49 5.39 -2.73
C ILE A 33 4.70 6.51 -3.77
N PHE A 34 5.67 6.34 -4.65
CA PHE A 34 5.93 7.31 -5.73
C PHE A 34 4.72 7.50 -6.66
N ILE A 35 4.03 6.43 -7.03
CA ILE A 35 2.88 6.49 -7.95
C ILE A 35 1.65 7.14 -7.29
N PHE A 36 1.36 6.81 -6.03
CA PHE A 36 0.10 7.23 -5.39
C PHE A 36 0.23 8.45 -4.47
N ALA A 37 1.41 8.69 -3.90
CA ALA A 37 1.65 9.79 -2.98
C ALA A 37 3.10 10.30 -3.09
N LYS A 38 3.49 10.73 -4.30
CA LYS A 38 4.86 11.21 -4.60
C LYS A 38 5.43 12.20 -3.57
N HIS A 39 4.59 13.09 -3.04
CA HIS A 39 4.99 14.09 -2.03
C HIS A 39 5.43 13.46 -0.70
N ARG A 40 4.96 12.25 -0.38
CA ARG A 40 5.28 11.49 0.83
C ARG A 40 6.54 10.63 0.70
N LEU A 41 7.14 10.54 -0.48
CA LEU A 41 8.31 9.66 -0.70
C LEU A 41 9.49 10.04 0.22
N ASN A 42 9.60 11.31 0.59
CA ASN A 42 10.65 11.83 1.46
C ASN A 42 10.44 11.48 2.95
N GLU A 43 9.24 11.01 3.33
CA GLU A 43 8.96 10.60 4.72
C GLU A 43 9.74 9.34 5.11
N VAL A 44 10.18 8.55 4.12
CA VAL A 44 10.78 7.24 4.36
C VAL A 44 12.04 7.04 3.53
N THR A 45 13.19 7.16 4.20
CA THR A 45 14.51 6.90 3.61
C THR A 45 14.68 5.40 3.35
N ASN A 46 14.34 4.56 4.33
CA ASN A 46 14.43 3.09 4.26
C ASN A 46 13.10 2.44 4.65
N ILE A 47 12.76 1.33 3.99
CA ILE A 47 11.64 0.47 4.40
C ILE A 47 12.20 -0.62 5.29
N GLU A 48 11.78 -0.62 6.56
CA GLU A 48 12.19 -1.62 7.55
C GLU A 48 11.55 -2.97 7.22
N ASN A 49 12.29 -4.04 7.51
CA ASN A 49 11.75 -5.40 7.37
C ASN A 49 10.56 -5.58 8.29
N ALA A 50 9.57 -6.35 7.83
CA ALA A 50 8.31 -6.62 8.51
C ALA A 50 7.46 -5.37 8.83
N SER A 51 7.84 -4.19 8.36
CA SER A 51 6.99 -3.00 8.43
C SER A 51 5.76 -3.14 7.53
N ILE A 52 4.66 -2.48 7.92
CA ILE A 52 3.42 -2.41 7.14
C ILE A 52 3.28 -1.01 6.54
N THR A 53 2.99 -0.95 5.24
CA THR A 53 2.57 0.26 4.53
C THR A 53 1.11 0.10 4.13
N LYS A 54 0.22 0.92 4.68
CA LYS A 54 -1.23 0.83 4.45
C LYS A 54 -1.65 1.72 3.29
N ILE A 55 -2.15 1.10 2.23
CA ILE A 55 -2.73 1.76 1.06
C ILE A 55 -4.23 1.44 1.05
N VAL A 56 -5.06 2.47 0.94
CA VAL A 56 -6.51 2.32 0.88
C VAL A 56 -6.97 2.57 -0.55
N TYR A 57 -7.92 1.76 -1.00
CA TYR A 57 -8.61 1.93 -2.28
C TYR A 57 -10.08 2.22 -2.03
N GLU A 58 -10.56 3.37 -2.51
CA GLU A 58 -11.93 3.80 -2.32
C GLU A 58 -12.39 4.63 -3.52
N ASN A 59 -13.60 4.37 -4.03
CA ASN A 59 -14.21 5.10 -5.14
C ASN A 59 -13.27 5.26 -6.36
N GLY A 60 -12.50 4.22 -6.70
CA GLY A 60 -11.58 4.26 -7.84
C GLY A 60 -10.19 4.83 -7.57
N ASN A 61 -9.96 5.37 -6.37
CA ASN A 61 -8.76 6.12 -6.01
C ASN A 61 -7.93 5.40 -4.95
N PHE A 62 -6.61 5.50 -5.08
CA PHE A 62 -5.65 4.98 -4.10
C PHE A 62 -5.10 6.13 -3.26
N TYR A 63 -5.01 5.93 -1.96
CA TYR A 63 -4.33 6.85 -1.04
C TYR A 63 -3.52 6.08 0.01
N ILE A 64 -2.46 6.70 0.49
CA ILE A 64 -1.56 6.11 1.48
C ILE A 64 -1.99 6.61 2.86
N SER A 65 -2.39 5.69 3.72
CA SER A 65 -2.79 5.98 5.10
C SER A 65 -1.60 5.96 6.04
N ASP A 66 -0.70 4.99 5.88
CA ASP A 66 0.42 4.78 6.79
C ASP A 66 1.62 4.20 6.03
N ILE A 67 2.83 4.51 6.48
CA ILE A 67 4.07 4.11 5.80
C ILE A 67 5.07 3.57 6.82
N ASN A 68 5.67 2.42 6.50
CA ASN A 68 6.79 1.87 7.25
C ASN A 68 6.51 1.65 8.76
N ASN A 69 5.28 1.25 9.10
CA ASN A 69 4.86 1.08 10.49
C ASN A 69 5.31 -0.29 11.04
N THR A 70 6.07 -0.28 12.13
CA THR A 70 6.59 -1.47 12.81
C THR A 70 5.85 -1.80 14.12
N GLN A 71 4.80 -1.05 14.49
CA GLN A 71 4.02 -1.27 15.72
C GLN A 71 3.30 -2.63 15.77
N TYR A 72 3.25 -3.34 14.65
CA TYR A 72 2.70 -4.69 14.52
C TYR A 72 3.69 -5.79 14.89
N ILE A 73 4.95 -5.43 15.12
CA ILE A 73 6.04 -6.33 15.51
C ILE A 73 6.16 -6.28 17.04
N GLY A 74 6.07 -7.44 17.69
CA GLY A 74 6.27 -7.62 19.13
C GLY A 74 7.65 -8.17 19.47
#